data_AF-A0A954I9Q1-F1
#
_entry.id   AF-A0A954I9Q1-F1
#
_cell.length_a   1.000
_cell.length_b   1.000
_cell.length_c   1.000
_cell.angle_alpha   90.00
_cell.angle_beta   90.00
_cell.angle_gamma   90.00
#
_symmetry.space_group_name_H-M   'P 1'
#
loop_
_entity.id
_entity.type
_entity.pdbx_description
1 polymer ?
#
loop_
_entity_poly.entity_id
_entity_poly.type
_entity_poly.pdbx_seq_one_letter_code
_entity_poly.pdbx_strand_id
1 'polypeptide(L)'
;MDNKIQVQCIQCDKRLAVPATAAGKRIRCPSCQGVVTVPQSSQSSATSFGSPAESRRATSPSRSVGAAPSAAAKPRRAAKPRSAEPEAVSDDDFIDDFAIPDPYAHPGQYGAPTRTVQNFRSVAAPPPVKPAHGPGKTMLIGAAMMGGAIVWFVGGLFADIIFFYPPVMFVIGLVTFIKGMLGKSS
;
A
#
# COMPACT_ATOMS: atom_id res chain seq x y z
N MET A 1 -6.00 -22.01 -2.36
CA MET A 1 -7.38 -21.51 -2.47
C MET A 1 -7.38 -20.04 -2.05
N ASP A 2 -7.57 -19.12 -3.00
CA ASP A 2 -7.59 -17.67 -2.70
C ASP A 2 -8.89 -17.28 -2.00
N ASN A 3 -8.79 -16.87 -0.73
CA ASN A 3 -9.95 -16.43 0.04
C ASN A 3 -10.24 -14.95 -0.29
N LYS A 4 -11.26 -14.72 -1.13
CA LYS A 4 -11.71 -13.39 -1.57
C LYS A 4 -12.98 -13.00 -0.82
N ILE A 5 -13.01 -11.78 -0.29
CA ILE A 5 -14.16 -11.18 0.40
C ILE A 5 -14.84 -10.22 -0.59
N GLN A 6 -16.17 -10.26 -0.67
CA GLN A 6 -16.93 -9.29 -1.46
C GLN A 6 -17.33 -8.09 -0.61
N VAL A 7 -16.95 -6.88 -1.05
CA VAL A 7 -17.29 -5.61 -0.38
C VAL A 7 -18.07 -4.73 -1.35
N GLN A 8 -19.12 -4.07 -0.88
CA GLN A 8 -19.90 -3.12 -1.68
C GLN A 8 -19.38 -1.69 -1.46
N CYS A 9 -19.16 -0.95 -2.55
CA CYS A 9 -18.72 0.44 -2.47
C CYS A 9 -19.89 1.37 -2.12
N ILE A 10 -19.78 2.16 -1.05
CA ILE A 10 -20.81 3.10 -0.58
C ILE A 10 -21.05 4.32 -1.48
N GLN A 11 -20.27 4.50 -2.55
CA GLN A 11 -20.37 5.67 -3.45
C GLN A 11 -21.03 5.32 -4.79
N CYS A 12 -20.92 4.07 -5.25
CA CYS A 12 -21.42 3.64 -6.56
C CYS A 12 -22.06 2.25 -6.55
N ASP A 13 -22.25 1.66 -5.37
CA ASP A 13 -22.89 0.36 -5.10
C ASP A 13 -22.29 -0.87 -5.80
N LYS A 14 -21.12 -0.71 -6.45
CA LYS A 14 -20.42 -1.81 -7.13
C LYS A 14 -19.79 -2.77 -6.12
N ARG A 15 -19.91 -4.07 -6.38
CA ARG A 15 -19.28 -5.14 -5.61
C ARG A 15 -17.83 -5.34 -6.05
N LEU A 16 -16.93 -5.40 -5.09
CA LEU A 16 -15.48 -5.56 -5.28
C LEU A 16 -15.04 -6.86 -4.62
N ALA A 17 -14.27 -7.67 -5.34
CA ALA A 17 -13.60 -8.83 -4.78
C ALA A 17 -12.23 -8.41 -4.24
N VAL A 18 -12.04 -8.52 -2.94
CA VAL A 18 -10.86 -8.04 -2.22
C VAL A 18 -10.20 -9.24 -1.52
N PRO A 19 -8.87 -9.41 -1.56
CA PRO A 19 -8.23 -10.50 -0.84
C PRO A 19 -8.41 -10.33 0.68
N ALA A 20 -8.51 -11.44 1.41
CA ALA A 20 -8.64 -11.42 2.87
C ALA A 20 -7.49 -10.68 3.59
N THR A 21 -6.31 -10.58 2.96
CA THR A 21 -5.15 -9.82 3.47
C THR A 21 -5.38 -8.30 3.55
N ALA A 22 -6.40 -7.79 2.86
CA ALA A 22 -6.79 -6.38 2.91
C ALA A 22 -7.97 -6.12 3.87
N ALA A 23 -8.41 -7.12 4.64
CA ALA A 23 -9.40 -6.94 5.68
C ALA A 23 -8.94 -5.89 6.72
N GLY A 24 -9.81 -4.94 7.07
CA GLY A 24 -9.49 -3.81 7.93
C GLY A 24 -8.72 -2.66 7.28
N LYS A 25 -8.27 -2.82 6.04
CA LYS A 25 -7.59 -1.75 5.30
C LYS A 25 -8.58 -0.91 4.50
N ARG A 26 -8.18 0.33 4.20
CA ARG A 26 -8.90 1.22 3.28
C ARG A 26 -8.40 0.99 1.86
N ILE A 27 -9.31 0.70 0.94
CA ILE A 27 -9.02 0.48 -0.47
C ILE A 27 -9.75 1.51 -1.34
N ARG A 28 -9.27 1.78 -2.54
CA ARG A 28 -9.97 2.63 -3.52
C ARG A 28 -10.83 1.77 -4.44
N CYS A 29 -12.07 2.22 -4.69
CA CYS A 29 -12.93 1.60 -5.68
C CYS A 29 -12.40 1.88 -7.10
N PRO A 30 -12.19 0.87 -7.96
CA PRO A 30 -11.71 1.08 -9.33
C PRO A 30 -12.71 1.80 -10.24
N SER A 31 -14.00 1.88 -9.87
CA SER A 31 -15.02 2.53 -10.71
C SER A 31 -15.27 4.00 -10.37
N CYS A 32 -15.32 4.37 -9.09
CA CYS A 32 -15.56 5.76 -8.68
C CYS A 32 -14.40 6.40 -7.90
N GLN A 33 -13.32 5.66 -7.64
CA GLN A 33 -12.15 6.07 -6.84
C GLN A 33 -12.44 6.42 -5.37
N GLY A 34 -13.68 6.22 -4.90
CA GLY A 34 -14.06 6.39 -3.50
C GLY A 34 -13.30 5.43 -2.57
N VAL A 35 -12.97 5.91 -1.37
CA VAL A 35 -12.28 5.12 -0.35
C VAL A 35 -13.29 4.28 0.41
N VAL A 36 -13.13 2.96 0.38
CA VAL A 36 -13.99 1.98 1.06
C VAL A 36 -13.18 1.25 2.12
N THR A 37 -13.72 1.13 3.33
CA THR A 37 -13.11 0.35 4.41
C THR A 37 -13.58 -1.10 4.32
N VAL A 38 -12.64 -2.04 4.22
CA VAL A 38 -12.95 -3.47 4.21
C VAL A 38 -13.22 -3.92 5.65
N PRO A 39 -14.36 -4.55 5.96
CA PRO A 39 -14.59 -5.06 7.31
C PRO A 39 -13.53 -6.11 7.66
N GLN A 40 -12.94 -6.01 8.86
CA GLN A 40 -12.10 -7.09 9.38
C GLN A 40 -12.98 -8.32 9.53
N SER A 41 -12.55 -9.45 8.96
CA SER A 41 -13.26 -10.73 9.04
C SER A 41 -13.15 -11.36 10.43
N SER A 42 -13.29 -10.58 11.50
CA SER A 42 -13.11 -11.06 12.87
C SER A 42 -14.26 -11.95 13.34
N GLN A 43 -15.44 -11.94 12.68
CA GLN A 43 -16.63 -12.62 13.23
C GLN A 43 -17.64 -13.11 12.17
N SER A 44 -17.23 -13.94 11.20
CA SER A 44 -18.18 -14.74 10.40
C SER A 44 -18.42 -16.14 10.98
N SER A 45 -18.28 -16.27 12.31
CA SER A 45 -18.73 -17.43 13.06
C SER A 45 -19.54 -16.92 14.26
N ALA A 46 -20.82 -17.33 14.32
CA ALA A 46 -21.71 -17.25 15.48
C ALA A 46 -22.51 -15.95 15.74
N THR A 47 -23.19 -15.38 14.74
CA THR A 47 -24.52 -14.80 14.98
C THR A 47 -25.41 -14.99 13.75
N SER A 48 -25.70 -16.25 13.43
CA SER A 48 -26.94 -16.56 12.70
C SER A 48 -28.04 -16.67 13.76
N PHE A 49 -29.00 -15.78 13.62
CA PHE A 49 -30.19 -15.64 14.41
C PHE A 49 -30.98 -16.95 14.48
N GLY A 50 -31.10 -17.50 15.68
CA GLY A 50 -32.27 -18.29 16.04
C GLY A 50 -33.47 -17.36 16.19
N SER A 51 -34.29 -17.32 15.13
CA SER A 51 -35.75 -17.15 15.08
C SER A 51 -36.45 -16.03 15.89
N PRO A 52 -37.12 -15.06 15.22
CA PRO A 52 -38.09 -14.19 15.85
C PRO A 52 -39.42 -14.92 16.04
N ALA A 53 -39.83 -15.12 17.29
CA ALA A 53 -41.22 -15.33 17.63
C ALA A 53 -41.57 -14.38 18.77
N GLU A 54 -42.48 -13.46 18.48
CA GLU A 54 -43.55 -13.06 19.38
C GLU A 54 -43.14 -12.55 20.78
N SER A 55 -43.09 -11.23 20.98
CA SER A 55 -43.93 -10.60 22.02
C SER A 55 -43.74 -9.09 22.08
N ARG A 56 -44.88 -8.41 22.04
CA ARG A 56 -45.07 -6.96 22.15
C ARG A 56 -44.63 -6.47 23.53
N ARG A 57 -43.98 -5.29 23.60
CA ARG A 57 -44.59 -4.12 24.25
C ARG A 57 -43.76 -2.87 24.06
N ALA A 58 -44.48 -1.81 23.69
CA ALA A 58 -44.06 -0.42 23.76
C ALA A 58 -43.43 -0.06 25.10
N THR A 59 -42.46 0.87 25.10
CA THR A 59 -42.49 2.14 25.84
C THR A 59 -41.27 3.00 25.41
N SER A 60 -41.54 4.12 24.74
CA SER A 60 -40.69 5.33 24.72
C SER A 60 -41.04 6.16 25.98
N PRO A 61 -40.31 7.19 26.48
CA PRO A 61 -39.25 7.98 25.83
C PRO A 61 -38.12 8.53 26.76
N SER A 62 -37.23 9.36 26.17
CA SER A 62 -36.64 10.60 26.73
C SER A 62 -35.73 10.55 27.98
N ARG A 63 -34.45 10.95 27.83
CA ARG A 63 -33.97 12.27 28.31
C ARG A 63 -32.49 12.55 27.98
N SER A 64 -32.28 13.85 27.78
CA SER A 64 -31.11 14.65 27.45
C SER A 64 -30.08 14.84 28.59
N VAL A 65 -29.05 15.64 28.26
CA VAL A 65 -28.05 16.35 29.12
C VAL A 65 -26.79 15.51 29.34
N GLY A 66 -25.57 15.87 28.92
CA GLY A 66 -24.95 17.18 28.71
C GLY A 66 -23.82 17.33 29.74
N ALA A 67 -22.57 17.55 29.32
CA ALA A 67 -21.54 18.32 30.05
C ALA A 67 -20.13 18.08 29.47
N ALA A 68 -19.57 19.14 28.88
CA ALA A 68 -18.13 19.36 28.83
C ALA A 68 -17.68 19.99 30.15
N PRO A 69 -16.39 19.87 30.50
CA PRO A 69 -15.70 21.09 30.93
C PRO A 69 -14.30 21.29 30.33
N SER A 70 -14.04 22.57 30.16
CA SER A 70 -12.78 23.28 29.96
C SER A 70 -11.81 23.12 31.14
N ALA A 71 -10.50 23.10 30.87
CA ALA A 71 -9.54 24.13 31.36
C ALA A 71 -8.09 23.61 31.51
N ALA A 72 -7.19 24.34 30.86
CA ALA A 72 -5.90 24.86 31.36
C ALA A 72 -4.93 23.96 32.17
N ALA A 73 -3.75 23.71 31.58
CA ALA A 73 -2.46 23.83 32.29
C ALA A 73 -1.28 24.02 31.31
N LYS A 74 -0.52 25.12 31.49
CA LYS A 74 0.88 25.32 31.04
C LYS A 74 1.80 24.96 32.23
N PRO A 75 3.04 24.44 32.06
CA PRO A 75 4.20 25.33 31.92
C PRO A 75 5.41 24.81 31.10
N ARG A 76 6.20 25.78 30.61
CA ARG A 76 7.67 25.85 30.39
C ARG A 76 8.52 24.56 30.45
N ARG A 77 9.43 24.39 29.47
CA ARG A 77 10.88 24.61 29.67
C ARG A 77 11.70 24.55 28.38
N ALA A 78 12.74 25.37 28.40
CA ALA A 78 13.76 25.54 27.38
C ALA A 78 14.77 24.38 27.36
N ALA A 79 15.23 24.03 26.16
CA ALA A 79 16.52 23.43 25.83
C ALA A 79 16.59 23.39 24.29
N LYS A 80 17.68 23.60 23.56
CA LYS A 80 19.06 24.04 23.76
C LYS A 80 19.60 24.09 22.30
N PRO A 81 20.31 25.13 21.84
CA PRO A 81 20.86 25.11 20.48
C PRO A 81 22.04 24.14 20.45
N ARG A 82 21.95 23.08 19.64
CA ARG A 82 23.08 22.20 19.35
C ARG A 82 23.54 22.48 17.93
N SER A 83 24.61 23.27 17.82
CA SER A 83 25.57 23.17 16.73
C SER A 83 26.04 21.71 16.61
N ALA A 84 25.89 21.17 15.41
CA ALA A 84 26.69 20.09 14.83
C ALA A 84 26.50 20.29 13.31
N GLU A 85 27.45 20.90 12.62
CA GLU A 85 28.61 20.24 12.00
C GLU A 85 28.15 19.41 10.79
N PRO A 86 28.38 19.89 9.54
CA PRO A 86 28.07 19.11 8.35
C PRO A 86 29.18 18.06 8.15
N GLU A 87 28.88 16.83 8.55
CA GLU A 87 29.60 15.65 8.06
C GLU A 87 29.28 15.44 6.58
N ALA A 88 30.32 15.15 5.82
CA ALA A 88 30.27 14.84 4.41
C ALA A 88 29.37 13.62 4.16
N VAL A 89 28.34 13.81 3.33
CA VAL A 89 27.48 12.73 2.86
C VAL A 89 28.20 12.01 1.73
N SER A 90 28.44 10.73 1.95
CA SER A 90 28.93 9.74 1.00
C SER A 90 27.87 9.36 -0.03
N ASP A 91 28.32 9.16 -1.27
CA ASP A 91 27.56 8.61 -2.39
C ASP A 91 27.19 7.13 -2.14
N ASP A 92 26.02 6.87 -1.54
CA ASP A 92 25.37 5.55 -1.52
C ASP A 92 23.88 5.71 -1.88
N ASP A 93 23.63 6.13 -3.13
CA ASP A 93 22.31 6.27 -3.78
C ASP A 93 21.70 4.91 -4.18
N PHE A 94 21.50 3.99 -3.23
CA PHE A 94 20.64 2.84 -3.50
C PHE A 94 20.03 2.26 -2.22
N ILE A 95 18.70 2.40 -2.11
CA ILE A 95 17.77 1.79 -1.14
C ILE A 95 17.45 2.69 0.06
N ASP A 96 16.21 3.23 0.04
CA ASP A 96 15.28 3.39 1.19
C ASP A 96 14.41 4.67 1.09
N ASP A 97 13.50 4.70 0.13
CA ASP A 97 12.33 5.60 0.15
C ASP A 97 11.03 4.78 0.29
N PHE A 98 11.01 3.92 1.30
CA PHE A 98 9.79 3.32 1.81
C PHE A 98 9.72 3.60 3.31
N ALA A 99 9.38 4.85 3.64
CA ALA A 99 8.93 5.22 4.97
C ALA A 99 7.77 4.30 5.36
N ILE A 100 8.05 3.28 6.18
CA ILE A 100 7.04 2.47 6.84
C ILE A 100 6.38 3.40 7.89
N PRO A 101 5.10 3.78 7.74
CA PRO A 101 4.43 4.59 8.74
C PRO A 101 4.34 3.77 10.04
N ASP A 102 4.87 4.34 11.12
CA ASP A 102 4.84 3.78 12.47
C ASP A 102 3.39 3.41 12.87
N PRO A 103 3.06 2.13 13.14
CA PRO A 103 1.70 1.68 13.41
C PRO A 103 1.19 1.98 14.83
N TYR A 104 1.96 2.71 15.66
CA TYR A 104 1.61 2.99 17.07
C TYR A 104 1.49 4.48 17.41
N ALA A 105 1.21 5.35 16.44
CA ALA A 105 0.82 6.73 16.74
C ALA A 105 -0.57 6.77 17.39
N HIS A 106 -0.60 6.86 18.73
CA HIS A 106 -1.80 6.91 19.55
C HIS A 106 -2.71 8.11 19.22
N PRO A 107 -4.05 7.90 19.11
CA PRO A 107 -5.01 8.99 19.00
C PRO A 107 -5.40 9.46 20.41
N GLY A 108 -4.83 10.57 20.88
CA GLY A 108 -5.25 11.08 22.19
C GLY A 108 -4.48 12.27 22.74
N GLN A 109 -4.46 13.39 22.03
CA GLN A 109 -4.39 14.70 22.70
C GLN A 109 -4.79 15.83 21.73
N TYR A 110 -6.07 16.21 21.82
CA TYR A 110 -6.58 17.44 21.23
C TYR A 110 -6.05 18.63 22.06
N GLY A 111 -4.84 19.08 21.72
CA GLY A 111 -4.34 20.41 22.09
C GLY A 111 -4.84 21.43 21.07
N ALA A 112 -5.48 22.49 21.55
CA ALA A 112 -6.06 23.57 20.76
C ALA A 112 -5.13 24.07 19.63
N PRO A 113 -5.66 24.36 18.42
CA PRO A 113 -4.87 24.98 17.37
C PRO A 113 -4.56 26.41 17.78
N THR A 114 -3.40 26.63 18.40
CA THR A 114 -2.77 27.95 18.36
C THR A 114 -2.51 28.26 16.89
N ARG A 115 -3.25 29.25 16.42
CA ARG A 115 -3.14 29.97 15.17
C ARG A 115 -1.71 30.50 15.00
N THR A 116 -0.77 29.64 14.61
CA THR A 116 0.53 30.06 14.11
C THR A 116 0.38 30.33 12.63
N VAL A 117 0.39 31.63 12.36
CA VAL A 117 0.39 32.30 11.08
C VAL A 117 1.36 31.63 10.10
N GLN A 118 0.79 31.25 8.95
CA GLN A 118 1.41 31.25 7.63
C GLN A 118 2.86 30.77 7.56
N ASN A 119 3.03 29.46 7.58
CA ASN A 119 4.01 28.84 6.70
C ASN A 119 3.23 28.13 5.60
N PHE A 120 2.70 28.93 4.66
CA PHE A 120 2.52 28.45 3.29
C PHE A 120 3.94 28.20 2.77
N ARG A 121 4.50 27.07 3.21
CA ARG A 121 5.62 26.40 2.57
C ARG A 121 5.16 26.30 1.14
N SER A 122 5.76 27.14 0.29
CA SER A 122 5.67 27.06 -1.14
C SER A 122 5.68 25.58 -1.48
N VAL A 123 4.52 25.06 -1.88
CA VAL A 123 4.44 23.73 -2.45
C VAL A 123 5.31 23.87 -3.68
N ALA A 124 6.56 23.43 -3.54
CA ALA A 124 7.52 23.42 -4.61
C ALA A 124 6.79 22.80 -5.78
N ALA A 125 6.73 23.55 -6.89
CA ALA A 125 6.11 23.07 -8.11
C ALA A 125 6.58 21.63 -8.34
N PRO A 126 5.68 20.69 -8.68
CA PRO A 126 6.08 19.33 -8.94
C PRO A 126 7.28 19.37 -9.90
N PRO A 127 8.37 18.63 -9.60
CA PRO A 127 9.55 18.68 -10.43
C PRO A 127 9.12 18.40 -11.88
N PRO A 128 9.66 19.15 -12.87
CA PRO A 128 9.30 18.97 -14.26
C PRO A 128 9.50 17.51 -14.61
N VAL A 129 8.40 16.80 -14.85
CA VAL A 129 8.41 15.41 -15.29
C VAL A 129 9.18 15.40 -16.61
N LYS A 130 10.40 14.86 -16.58
CA LYS A 130 11.25 14.80 -17.77
C LYS A 130 10.42 14.13 -18.88
N PRO A 131 10.29 14.77 -20.05
CA PRO A 131 9.43 14.27 -21.11
C PRO A 131 9.80 12.83 -21.43
N ALA A 132 8.77 11.98 -21.46
CA ALA A 132 8.90 10.57 -21.76
C ALA A 132 9.78 10.38 -23.00
N HIS A 133 10.81 9.55 -22.86
CA HIS A 133 11.70 9.20 -23.93
C HIS A 133 10.86 8.68 -25.10
N GLY A 134 10.99 9.32 -26.27
CA GLY A 134 10.18 9.01 -27.44
C GLY A 134 10.19 7.52 -27.78
N PRO A 135 9.09 7.00 -28.34
CA PRO A 135 8.77 5.57 -28.43
C PRO A 135 9.77 4.70 -29.22
N GLY A 136 10.80 5.28 -29.85
CA GLY A 136 11.82 4.54 -30.61
C GLY A 136 13.05 4.10 -29.80
N LYS A 137 13.44 4.84 -28.74
CA LYS A 137 14.73 4.58 -28.05
C LYS A 137 14.64 3.46 -27.03
N THR A 138 13.47 3.24 -26.43
CA THR A 138 13.26 2.19 -25.43
C THR A 138 13.29 0.78 -26.03
N MET A 139 12.80 0.61 -27.27
CA MET A 139 12.85 -0.68 -27.95
C MET A 139 14.27 -1.10 -28.32
N LEU A 140 15.12 -0.15 -28.74
CA LEU A 140 16.51 -0.44 -29.10
C LEU A 140 17.34 -0.88 -27.90
N ILE A 141 17.11 -0.27 -26.73
CA ILE A 141 17.76 -0.66 -25.46
C ILE A 141 17.35 -2.09 -25.07
N GLY A 142 16.05 -2.42 -25.18
CA GLY A 142 15.57 -3.78 -24.90
C GLY A 142 16.15 -4.83 -25.86
N ALA A 143 16.22 -4.51 -27.16
CA ALA A 143 16.80 -5.40 -28.17
C ALA A 143 18.32 -5.61 -27.94
N ALA A 144 19.05 -4.56 -27.59
CA ALA A 144 20.47 -4.65 -27.26
C ALA A 144 20.69 -5.53 -26.01
N MET A 145 19.85 -5.38 -24.99
CA MET A 145 19.92 -6.18 -23.77
C MET A 145 19.63 -7.67 -24.05
N MET A 146 18.62 -7.96 -24.89
CA MET A 146 18.30 -9.32 -25.34
C MET A 146 19.44 -9.94 -26.15
N GLY A 147 20.03 -9.19 -27.10
CA GLY A 147 21.17 -9.65 -27.88
C GLY A 147 22.39 -9.96 -27.02
N GLY A 148 22.69 -9.10 -26.05
CA GLY A 148 23.79 -9.30 -25.09
C GLY A 148 23.61 -10.59 -24.28
N ALA A 149 22.39 -10.89 -23.82
CA ALA A 149 22.10 -12.12 -23.09
C ALA A 149 22.31 -13.38 -23.95
N ILE A 150 21.92 -13.34 -25.23
CA ILE A 150 22.13 -14.46 -26.16
C ILE A 150 23.63 -14.68 -26.40
N VAL A 151 24.39 -13.61 -26.68
CA VAL A 151 25.83 -13.71 -26.91
C VAL A 151 26.57 -14.20 -25.66
N TRP A 152 26.23 -13.67 -24.49
CA TRP A 152 26.78 -14.13 -23.21
C TRP A 152 26.44 -15.60 -22.93
N PHE A 153 25.20 -16.02 -23.18
CA PHE A 153 24.74 -17.39 -22.99
C PHE A 153 25.46 -18.37 -23.93
N VAL A 154 25.55 -18.05 -25.22
CA VAL A 154 26.25 -18.90 -26.22
C VAL A 154 27.76 -18.91 -25.95
N GLY A 155 28.36 -17.77 -25.62
CA GLY A 155 29.78 -17.70 -25.24
C GLY A 155 30.09 -18.52 -23.99
N GLY A 156 29.23 -18.44 -22.97
CA GLY A 156 29.32 -19.27 -21.77
C GLY A 156 29.14 -20.77 -22.05
N LEU A 157 28.33 -21.11 -23.06
CA LEU A 157 28.12 -22.49 -23.52
C LEU A 157 29.35 -23.03 -24.28
N PHE A 158 30.03 -22.21 -25.08
CA PHE A 158 31.27 -22.59 -25.76
C PHE A 158 32.50 -22.68 -24.84
N ALA A 159 32.48 -22.00 -23.69
CA ALA A 159 33.56 -22.03 -22.72
C ALA A 159 33.49 -23.22 -21.74
N ASP A 160 32.48 -24.10 -21.84
CA ASP A 160 32.23 -25.25 -20.96
C ASP A 160 32.14 -24.96 -19.44
N ILE A 161 32.20 -23.69 -19.03
CA ILE A 161 32.21 -23.26 -17.62
C ILE A 161 30.84 -23.44 -16.93
N ILE A 162 29.76 -23.69 -17.68
CA ILE A 162 28.39 -23.74 -17.14
C ILE A 162 27.76 -25.14 -17.21
N PHE A 163 28.38 -26.14 -17.84
CA PHE A 163 27.69 -27.31 -18.42
C PHE A 163 26.85 -28.22 -17.48
N PHE A 164 26.94 -28.07 -16.16
CA PHE A 164 26.13 -28.85 -15.20
C PHE A 164 24.78 -28.20 -14.81
N TYR A 165 24.59 -26.91 -15.08
CA TYR A 165 23.34 -26.16 -14.81
C TYR A 165 22.33 -26.03 -15.99
N PRO A 166 22.75 -25.97 -17.28
CA PRO A 166 21.89 -25.66 -18.42
C PRO A 166 20.74 -26.65 -18.65
N PRO A 167 20.92 -27.99 -18.57
CA PRO A 167 19.80 -28.89 -18.82
C PRO A 167 18.73 -28.78 -17.73
N VAL A 168 19.14 -28.66 -16.47
CA VAL A 168 18.20 -28.62 -15.33
C VAL A 168 17.43 -27.30 -15.29
N MET A 169 18.11 -26.16 -15.45
CA MET A 169 17.43 -24.85 -15.48
C MET A 169 16.59 -24.65 -16.74
N PHE A 170 17.01 -25.20 -17.89
CA PHE A 170 16.19 -25.16 -19.11
C PHE A 170 14.90 -25.97 -18.95
N VAL A 171 14.97 -27.16 -18.35
CA VAL A 171 13.77 -27.98 -18.07
C VAL A 171 12.84 -27.29 -17.07
N ILE A 172 13.37 -26.68 -16.00
CA ILE A 172 12.55 -25.92 -15.03
C ILE A 172 11.91 -24.69 -15.69
N GLY A 173 12.68 -23.94 -16.49
CA GLY A 173 12.19 -22.79 -17.25
C GLY A 173 11.08 -23.16 -18.24
N LEU A 174 11.25 -24.27 -18.97
CA LEU A 174 10.25 -24.75 -19.93
C LEU A 174 8.95 -25.19 -19.22
N VAL A 175 9.05 -25.92 -18.11
CA VAL A 175 7.89 -26.38 -17.34
C VAL A 175 7.11 -25.18 -16.77
N THR A 176 7.81 -24.18 -16.23
CA THR A 176 7.16 -22.98 -15.69
C THR A 176 6.49 -22.14 -16.78
N PHE A 177 7.10 -22.02 -17.96
CA PHE A 177 6.52 -21.32 -19.11
C PHE A 177 5.25 -21.98 -19.61
N ILE A 178 5.26 -23.30 -19.83
CA ILE A 178 4.09 -24.07 -20.27
C ILE A 178 2.96 -23.95 -19.23
N LYS A 179 3.28 -24.10 -17.94
CA LYS A 179 2.28 -23.96 -16.86
C LYS A 179 1.68 -22.55 -16.82
N GLY A 180 2.49 -21.52 -17.07
CA GLY A 180 2.03 -20.12 -17.15
C GLY A 180 1.10 -19.86 -18.33
N MET A 181 1.37 -20.48 -19.49
CA MET A 181 0.51 -20.35 -20.66
C MET A 181 -0.83 -21.08 -20.52
N LEU A 182 -0.86 -22.27 -19.91
CA LEU A 182 -2.11 -23.02 -19.71
C LEU A 182 -2.99 -22.49 -18.56
N GLY A 183 -2.44 -21.72 -17.63
CA GLY A 183 -3.17 -21.22 -16.47
C GLY A 183 -4.04 -19.97 -16.71
N LYS A 184 -4.07 -19.40 -17.92
CA LYS A 184 -4.65 -18.07 -18.18
C LYS A 184 -6.01 -18.09 -18.92
N SER A 185 -6.69 -19.23 -18.98
CA SER A 185 -7.97 -19.39 -19.69
C SER A 185 -9.17 -19.79 -18.80
N SER A 186 -9.19 -19.42 -17.51
CA SER A 186 -10.37 -19.58 -16.65
C SER A 186 -10.53 -18.43 -15.67
#